data_AF-A0A8C9LJK3-F1
#
_entry.id   AF-A0A8C9LJK3-F1
#
_cell.length_a   1.000
_cell.length_b   1.000
_cell.length_c   1.000
_cell.angle_alpha   90.00
_cell.angle_beta   90.00
_cell.angle_gamma   90.00
#
_symmetry.space_group_name_H-M   'P 1'
#
loop_
_entity.id
_entity.type
_entity.pdbx_description
1 polymer ?
#
loop_
_entity_poly.entity_id
_entity_poly.type
_entity_poly.pdbx_seq_one_letter_code
_entity_poly.pdbx_strand_id
1 'polypeptide(L)'
;MSLAHTAAEYMLSDALLPDRRSPRLKGLRLELPLDRIVKFVSVGAPLLLMSLAFAQEFSSGSPISCFSPSNFSIRQAAYVDSSCWDSLVHHEQDGPRQDKMKSLWPHKALPYSLLALALLMYLPVLLWQYAAVPALSSDLLFIISELDKSYNRSIRLVQHMLKIRQKSSDPYVFWDELEKARKERYFEFPLLERYLACKQRSHSLMATYLLRNSLLLLFTSATYLYLGHFHLDVFFQEEFSCSIKTGLLSDETHVPNLITCRLTSLSIFQIVSLSSVAIYTILVPVIIYNLTRLCRWDKRLLSVYEMLPAFDLLSRKMLGCPINDLNVILLFLRANISELISFSWLSVLCVLKDTTTQKHNIDTVVDFMTLLAGLEPSKPKHLTNPACDEHP
;
A
#
# COMPACT_ATOMS: atom_id res chain seq x y z
N MET A 1 -51.53 14.69 -13.48
CA MET A 1 -50.06 14.76 -13.37
C MET A 1 -49.46 14.10 -14.59
N SER A 2 -48.50 14.72 -15.28
CA SER A 2 -47.89 14.13 -16.48
C SER A 2 -46.99 12.94 -16.12
N LEU A 3 -46.94 11.95 -17.01
CA LEU A 3 -46.14 10.73 -16.86
C LEU A 3 -44.62 11.04 -16.77
N ALA A 4 -44.18 12.12 -17.41
CA ALA A 4 -42.80 12.59 -17.33
C ALA A 4 -42.43 13.12 -15.93
N HIS A 5 -43.38 13.73 -15.22
CA HIS A 5 -43.12 14.25 -13.87
C HIS A 5 -42.96 13.15 -12.83
N THR A 6 -43.82 12.13 -12.90
CA THR A 6 -43.70 10.96 -12.03
C THR A 6 -42.41 10.20 -12.31
N ALA A 7 -42.06 10.00 -13.59
CA ALA A 7 -40.79 9.40 -13.98
C ALA A 7 -39.57 10.17 -13.42
N ALA A 8 -39.53 11.50 -13.54
CA ALA A 8 -38.44 12.31 -13.02
C ALA A 8 -38.31 12.24 -11.48
N GLU A 9 -39.44 12.23 -10.76
CA GLU A 9 -39.44 12.11 -9.30
C GLU A 9 -38.94 10.73 -8.85
N TYR A 10 -39.39 9.66 -9.51
CA TYR A 10 -38.91 8.29 -9.25
C TYR A 10 -37.41 8.15 -9.56
N MET A 11 -36.94 8.68 -10.69
CA MET A 11 -35.51 8.63 -11.05
C MET A 11 -34.62 9.35 -10.03
N LEU A 12 -35.03 10.51 -9.51
CA LEU A 12 -34.26 11.21 -8.48
C LEU A 12 -34.37 10.57 -7.11
N SER A 13 -35.49 9.91 -6.81
CA SER A 13 -35.63 9.13 -5.58
C SER A 13 -34.71 7.90 -5.57
N ASP A 14 -34.47 7.29 -6.74
CA ASP A 14 -33.55 6.17 -6.92
C ASP A 14 -32.08 6.61 -6.84
N ALA A 15 -31.78 7.83 -7.30
CA ALA A 15 -30.45 8.43 -7.16
C ALA A 15 -30.08 8.85 -5.72
N LEU A 16 -31.03 8.87 -4.77
CA LEU A 16 -30.74 9.19 -3.37
C LEU A 16 -30.09 8.00 -2.66
N LEU A 17 -28.95 8.25 -2.01
CA LEU A 17 -28.29 7.23 -1.20
C LEU A 17 -29.06 7.05 0.12
N PRO A 18 -29.35 5.81 0.55
CA PRO A 18 -29.98 5.56 1.85
C PRO A 18 -29.10 6.08 2.99
N ASP A 19 -29.72 6.73 4.00
CA ASP A 19 -29.02 7.23 5.19
C ASP A 19 -28.38 6.07 5.97
N ARG A 20 -27.07 5.86 5.80
CA ARG A 20 -26.28 4.89 6.58
C ARG A 20 -26.11 5.41 8.02
N ARG A 21 -27.09 5.15 8.90
CA ARG A 21 -26.86 5.18 10.36
C ARG A 21 -25.96 3.98 10.72
N SER A 22 -24.69 4.29 10.99
CA SER A 22 -23.56 3.37 11.20
C SER A 22 -23.86 2.16 12.10
N PRO A 23 -23.56 0.94 11.63
CA PRO A 23 -22.36 0.24 12.15
C PRO A 23 -21.56 -0.53 11.09
N ARG A 24 -21.80 -0.28 9.78
CA ARG A 24 -21.26 -1.11 8.67
C ARG A 24 -19.93 -0.66 8.05
N LEU A 25 -19.30 0.46 8.43
CA LEU A 25 -17.95 0.80 7.95
C LEU A 25 -16.82 -0.02 8.64
N LYS A 26 -17.11 -1.30 8.95
CA LYS A 26 -16.14 -2.29 9.45
C LYS A 26 -15.18 -2.82 8.35
N GLY A 27 -15.37 -2.39 7.09
CA GLY A 27 -14.63 -2.89 5.92
C GLY A 27 -13.51 -1.99 5.39
N LEU A 28 -13.22 -0.84 6.03
CA LEU A 28 -12.21 0.10 5.56
C LEU A 28 -10.83 -0.57 5.45
N ARG A 29 -10.28 -0.57 4.23
CA ARG A 29 -8.92 -0.99 3.95
C ARG A 29 -7.97 0.12 4.38
N LEU A 30 -7.37 -0.07 5.56
CA LEU A 30 -6.40 0.83 6.20
C LEU A 30 -4.94 0.49 5.83
N GLU A 31 -4.75 -0.54 5.00
CA GLU A 31 -3.50 -0.90 4.35
C GLU A 31 -3.76 -0.98 2.82
N LEU A 32 -2.88 -0.41 2.00
CA LEU A 32 -2.98 -0.57 0.55
C LEU A 32 -2.81 -2.06 0.17
N PRO A 33 -3.45 -2.54 -0.91
CA PRO A 33 -3.34 -3.93 -1.32
C PRO A 33 -1.89 -4.35 -1.62
N LEU A 34 -1.12 -3.47 -2.26
CA LEU A 34 0.31 -3.68 -2.53
C LEU A 34 1.12 -3.74 -1.23
N ASP A 35 0.86 -2.84 -0.29
CA ASP A 35 1.52 -2.80 1.02
C ASP A 35 1.25 -4.05 1.85
N ARG A 36 0.04 -4.61 1.74
CA ARG A 36 -0.34 -5.86 2.39
C ARG A 36 0.42 -7.05 1.79
N ILE A 37 0.56 -7.10 0.46
CA ILE A 37 1.40 -8.11 -0.21
C ILE A 37 2.84 -7.95 0.22
N VAL A 38 3.38 -6.72 0.24
CA VAL A 38 4.75 -6.44 0.69
C VAL A 38 4.98 -6.98 2.10
N LYS A 39 4.07 -6.71 3.05
CA LYS A 39 4.14 -7.26 4.41
C LYS A 39 4.19 -8.79 4.45
N PHE A 40 3.27 -9.45 3.75
CA PHE A 40 3.19 -10.91 3.79
C PHE A 40 4.38 -11.58 3.11
N VAL A 41 4.85 -11.02 1.99
CA VAL A 41 5.99 -11.55 1.26
C VAL A 41 7.29 -11.28 2.02
N SER A 42 7.47 -10.08 2.58
CA SER A 42 8.71 -9.70 3.26
C SER A 42 8.96 -10.44 4.57
N VAL A 43 7.90 -10.78 5.31
CA VAL A 43 7.98 -11.45 6.62
C VAL A 43 7.59 -12.92 6.51
N GLY A 44 6.49 -13.23 5.82
CA GLY A 44 5.94 -14.58 5.76
C GLY A 44 6.75 -15.54 4.91
N ALA A 45 7.31 -15.09 3.77
CA ALA A 45 8.08 -15.99 2.91
C ALA A 45 9.41 -16.45 3.55
N PRO A 46 10.23 -15.58 4.18
CA PRO A 46 11.41 -16.02 4.92
C PRO A 46 11.07 -16.97 6.07
N LEU A 47 10.00 -16.67 6.84
CA LEU A 47 9.57 -17.54 7.94
C LEU A 47 9.13 -18.93 7.45
N LEU A 48 8.42 -18.98 6.32
CA LEU A 48 8.06 -20.25 5.67
C LEU A 48 9.30 -21.02 5.24
N LEU A 49 10.22 -20.39 4.51
CA LEU A 49 11.46 -21.03 4.08
C LEU A 49 12.27 -21.55 5.26
N MET A 50 12.34 -20.79 6.35
CA MET A 50 13.00 -21.21 7.58
C MET A 50 12.32 -22.41 8.24
N SER A 51 10.99 -22.43 8.30
CA SER A 51 10.25 -23.56 8.85
C SER A 51 10.47 -24.85 8.04
N LEU A 52 10.56 -24.73 6.71
CA LEU A 52 10.88 -25.85 5.83
C LEU A 52 12.32 -26.34 6.04
N ALA A 53 13.29 -25.42 6.16
CA ALA A 53 14.68 -25.78 6.44
C ALA A 53 14.81 -26.56 7.74
N PHE A 54 14.20 -26.07 8.82
CA PHE A 54 14.21 -26.77 10.10
C PHE A 54 13.53 -28.14 10.03
N ALA A 55 12.38 -28.25 9.35
CA ALA A 55 11.71 -29.53 9.17
C ALA A 55 12.62 -30.55 8.46
N GLN A 56 13.38 -30.11 7.47
CA GLN A 56 14.32 -30.95 6.75
C GLN A 56 15.56 -31.29 7.58
N GLU A 57 16.09 -30.37 8.38
CA GLU A 57 17.17 -30.67 9.34
C GLU A 57 16.76 -31.75 10.34
N PHE A 58 15.59 -31.64 10.96
CA PHE A 58 15.08 -32.67 11.87
C PHE A 58 14.90 -34.03 11.20
N SER A 59 14.57 -34.06 9.91
CA SER A 59 14.37 -35.30 9.16
C SER A 59 15.67 -35.94 8.66
N SER A 60 16.72 -35.15 8.40
CA SER A 60 17.92 -35.61 7.70
C SER A 60 19.04 -36.10 8.63
N GLY A 61 18.87 -35.94 9.95
CA GLY A 61 19.82 -36.39 10.96
C GLY A 61 20.84 -35.31 11.33
N SER A 62 22.11 -35.68 11.51
CA SER A 62 23.14 -34.72 11.93
C SER A 62 23.46 -33.71 10.81
N PRO A 63 23.62 -32.40 11.13
CA PRO A 63 23.93 -31.35 10.16
C PRO A 63 25.38 -31.42 9.63
N ILE A 64 26.20 -32.25 10.27
CA ILE A 64 27.62 -32.47 9.96
C ILE A 64 27.89 -33.97 9.81
N SER A 65 28.83 -34.30 8.95
CA SER A 65 29.45 -35.62 8.88
C SER A 65 30.96 -35.47 8.74
N CYS A 66 31.73 -35.99 9.70
CA CYS A 66 33.18 -36.01 9.68
C CYS A 66 33.72 -37.38 9.28
N PHE A 67 34.72 -37.38 8.40
CA PHE A 67 35.40 -38.60 7.96
C PHE A 67 36.44 -39.03 8.99
N SER A 68 35.96 -39.65 10.08
CA SER A 68 36.83 -40.19 11.13
C SER A 68 37.62 -41.43 10.67
N PRO A 69 38.84 -41.67 11.20
CA PRO A 69 39.64 -42.84 10.86
C PRO A 69 38.92 -44.16 11.20
N SER A 70 39.18 -45.22 10.44
CA SER A 70 38.61 -46.56 10.65
C SER A 70 38.91 -47.17 12.03
N ASN A 71 39.93 -46.66 12.72
CA ASN A 71 40.34 -47.12 14.04
C ASN A 71 39.47 -46.57 15.18
N PHE A 72 38.53 -45.66 14.88
CA PHE A 72 37.67 -45.05 15.89
C PHE A 72 36.41 -45.89 16.11
N SER A 73 35.99 -45.99 17.36
CA SER A 73 34.68 -46.55 17.71
C SER A 73 33.54 -45.62 17.27
N ILE A 74 32.32 -46.16 17.18
CA ILE A 74 31.11 -45.40 16.83
C ILE A 74 30.92 -44.19 17.77
N ARG A 75 31.22 -44.35 19.07
CA ARG A 75 31.12 -43.26 20.04
C ARG A 75 32.20 -42.19 19.85
N GLN A 76 33.40 -42.58 19.45
CA GLN A 76 34.47 -41.64 19.15
C GLN A 76 34.16 -40.86 17.87
N ALA A 77 33.64 -41.51 16.83
CA ALA A 77 33.19 -40.82 15.62
C ALA A 77 32.09 -39.78 15.92
N ALA A 78 31.08 -40.16 16.71
CA ALA A 78 30.03 -39.24 17.12
C ALA A 78 30.56 -38.07 17.98
N TYR A 79 31.59 -38.30 18.82
CA TYR A 79 32.28 -37.25 19.55
C TYR A 79 32.96 -36.27 18.58
N VAL A 80 33.67 -36.75 17.56
CA VAL A 80 34.30 -35.89 16.53
C VAL A 80 33.25 -35.02 15.84
N ASP A 81 32.14 -35.61 15.38
CA ASP A 81 31.05 -34.87 14.74
C ASP A 81 30.51 -33.75 15.65
N SER A 82 30.24 -34.06 16.92
CA SER A 82 29.72 -33.08 17.89
C SER A 82 30.74 -31.98 18.25
N SER A 83 32.01 -32.34 18.41
CA SER A 83 33.08 -31.40 18.78
C SER A 83 33.40 -30.46 17.61
N CYS A 84 33.40 -30.97 16.39
CA CYS A 84 33.62 -30.18 15.18
C CYS A 84 32.42 -29.28 14.86
N TRP A 85 31.20 -29.72 15.16
CA TRP A 85 30.00 -28.87 15.08
C TRP A 85 30.00 -27.74 16.12
N ASP A 86 30.55 -27.97 17.30
CA ASP A 86 30.63 -26.92 18.33
C ASP A 86 31.69 -25.87 17.99
N SER A 87 32.85 -26.32 17.50
CA SER A 87 33.97 -25.44 17.17
C SER A 87 33.77 -24.67 15.86
N LEU A 88 33.28 -25.33 14.78
CA LEU A 88 32.97 -24.70 13.47
C LEU A 88 34.08 -23.75 12.95
N VAL A 89 35.35 -24.13 13.13
CA VAL A 89 36.51 -23.41 12.59
C VAL A 89 37.08 -24.19 11.41
N HIS A 90 37.18 -23.54 10.26
CA HIS A 90 37.93 -24.04 9.12
C HIS A 90 39.41 -23.72 9.31
N HIS A 91 40.24 -24.76 9.38
CA HIS A 91 41.68 -24.63 9.34
C HIS A 91 42.18 -24.80 7.90
N GLU A 92 42.64 -23.71 7.30
CA GLU A 92 43.23 -23.69 5.96
C GLU A 92 44.76 -23.71 6.12
N GLN A 93 45.40 -24.80 5.67
CA GLN A 93 46.85 -24.98 5.78
C GLN A 93 47.56 -24.39 4.54
N ASP A 94 47.79 -23.08 4.54
CA ASP A 94 48.54 -22.36 3.51
C ASP A 94 50.06 -22.45 3.80
N GLY A 95 50.68 -23.55 3.37
CA GLY A 95 52.15 -23.72 3.43
C GLY A 95 52.72 -23.87 4.87
N PRO A 96 54.06 -23.89 5.02
CA PRO A 96 54.71 -24.41 6.23
C PRO A 96 54.62 -23.52 7.48
N ARG A 97 53.87 -22.40 7.48
CA ARG A 97 53.86 -21.50 8.65
C ARG A 97 52.67 -20.56 8.82
N GLN A 98 51.57 -20.71 8.07
CA GLN A 98 50.41 -19.83 8.25
C GLN A 98 49.10 -20.63 8.17
N ASP A 99 48.62 -21.05 9.33
CA ASP A 99 47.28 -21.62 9.47
C ASP A 99 46.28 -20.46 9.47
N LYS A 100 45.50 -20.29 8.40
CA LYS A 100 44.38 -19.34 8.39
C LYS A 100 43.17 -20.02 8.99
N MET A 101 42.70 -19.50 10.12
CA MET A 101 41.42 -19.90 10.71
C MET A 101 40.30 -19.04 10.11
N LYS A 102 39.33 -19.67 9.45
CA LYS A 102 38.08 -19.02 9.02
C LYS A 102 36.94 -19.57 9.88
N SER A 103 36.14 -18.67 10.47
CA SER A 103 34.98 -19.08 11.27
C SER A 103 33.80 -19.40 10.37
N LEU A 104 33.28 -20.62 10.45
CA LEU A 104 32.07 -21.08 9.76
C LEU A 104 30.81 -20.87 10.62
N TRP A 105 30.93 -20.13 11.73
CA TRP A 105 29.83 -19.74 12.59
C TRP A 105 28.62 -19.12 11.86
N PRO A 106 28.77 -18.39 10.73
CA PRO A 106 27.63 -17.88 9.97
C PRO A 106 26.62 -18.96 9.55
N HIS A 107 27.02 -20.22 9.36
CA HIS A 107 26.09 -21.32 9.04
C HIS A 107 25.17 -21.69 10.22
N LYS A 108 25.73 -21.74 11.43
CA LYS A 108 24.94 -22.00 12.65
C LYS A 108 24.04 -20.81 12.99
N ALA A 109 24.49 -19.60 12.66
CA ALA A 109 23.76 -18.37 12.94
C ALA A 109 22.69 -18.01 11.90
N LEU A 110 22.79 -18.54 10.68
CA LEU A 110 21.90 -18.20 9.55
C LEU A 110 20.40 -18.32 9.89
N PRO A 111 19.93 -19.39 10.55
CA PRO A 111 18.52 -19.51 10.90
C PRO A 111 18.04 -18.42 11.87
N TYR A 112 18.89 -18.10 12.84
CA TYR A 112 18.61 -17.09 13.87
C TYR A 112 18.69 -15.68 13.29
N SER A 113 19.63 -15.42 12.38
CA SER A 113 19.77 -14.12 11.72
C SER A 113 18.61 -13.86 10.76
N LEU A 114 18.18 -14.84 9.96
CA LEU A 114 17.02 -14.72 9.09
C LEU A 114 15.71 -14.48 9.88
N LEU A 115 15.56 -15.15 11.04
CA LEU A 115 14.46 -14.88 11.95
C LEU A 115 14.50 -13.45 12.50
N ALA A 116 15.68 -13.00 12.95
CA ALA A 116 15.86 -11.62 13.44
C ALA A 116 15.57 -10.58 12.35
N LEU A 117 16.00 -10.84 11.11
CA LEU A 117 15.68 -10.00 9.96
C LEU A 117 14.18 -9.97 9.65
N ALA A 118 13.49 -11.11 9.74
CA ALA A 118 12.03 -11.15 9.58
C ALA A 118 11.30 -10.31 10.64
N LEU A 119 11.74 -10.36 11.90
CA LEU A 119 11.23 -9.51 12.98
C LEU A 119 11.51 -8.03 12.73
N LEU A 120 12.72 -7.70 12.29
CA LEU A 120 13.13 -6.33 11.93
C LEU A 120 12.25 -5.78 10.79
N MET A 121 12.01 -6.59 9.76
CA MET A 121 11.13 -6.26 8.63
C MET A 121 9.66 -6.08 9.02
N TYR A 122 9.23 -6.58 10.18
CA TYR A 122 7.88 -6.39 10.71
C TYR A 122 7.72 -5.06 11.49
N LEU A 123 8.80 -4.47 12.00
CA LEU A 123 8.73 -3.21 12.76
C LEU A 123 8.06 -2.05 12.02
N PRO A 124 8.35 -1.77 10.72
CA PRO A 124 7.71 -0.67 10.01
C PRO A 124 6.19 -0.85 9.88
N VAL A 125 5.72 -2.10 9.84
CA VAL A 125 4.28 -2.41 9.82
C VAL A 125 3.65 -2.07 11.17
N LEU A 126 4.27 -2.48 12.27
CA LEU A 126 3.77 -2.15 13.60
C LEU A 126 3.71 -0.64 13.81
N LEU A 127 4.77 0.09 13.41
CA LEU A 127 4.79 1.55 13.47
C LEU A 127 3.61 2.17 12.71
N TRP A 128 3.30 1.66 11.51
CA TRP A 128 2.14 2.12 10.73
C TRP A 128 0.81 1.85 11.45
N GLN A 129 0.65 0.65 11.99
CA GLN A 129 -0.57 0.21 12.67
C GLN A 129 -0.88 1.03 13.92
N TYR A 130 0.13 1.41 14.69
CA TYR A 130 -0.09 2.19 15.90
C TYR A 130 -0.10 3.70 15.66
N ALA A 131 0.75 4.23 14.77
CA ALA A 131 0.89 5.67 14.59
C ALA A 131 -0.11 6.26 13.58
N ALA A 132 -0.35 5.58 12.46
CA ALA A 132 -1.07 6.17 11.32
C ALA A 132 -2.49 5.62 11.13
N VAL A 133 -2.72 4.32 11.39
CA VAL A 133 -4.02 3.67 11.14
C VAL A 133 -5.18 4.31 11.91
N PRO A 134 -5.08 4.65 13.21
CA PRO A 134 -6.20 5.26 13.93
C PRO A 134 -6.58 6.63 13.34
N ALA A 135 -5.59 7.49 13.08
CA ALA A 135 -5.78 8.82 12.50
C ALA A 135 -6.35 8.73 11.08
N LEU A 136 -5.81 7.84 10.25
CA LEU A 136 -6.30 7.62 8.89
C LEU A 136 -7.74 7.09 8.89
N SER A 137 -8.09 6.22 9.84
CA SER A 137 -9.44 5.65 9.93
C SER A 137 -10.49 6.71 10.21
N SER A 138 -10.23 7.62 11.16
CA SER A 138 -11.14 8.72 11.46
C SER A 138 -11.27 9.69 10.30
N ASP A 139 -10.15 10.00 9.64
CA ASP A 139 -10.12 10.93 8.51
C ASP A 139 -10.89 10.37 7.30
N LEU A 140 -10.70 9.10 6.96
CA LEU A 140 -11.43 8.44 5.87
C LEU A 140 -12.93 8.33 6.17
N LEU A 141 -13.30 7.93 7.38
CA LEU A 141 -14.70 7.85 7.80
C LEU A 141 -15.40 9.20 7.66
N PHE A 142 -14.74 10.26 8.13
CA PHE A 142 -15.25 11.61 8.03
C PHE A 142 -15.44 12.03 6.57
N ILE A 143 -14.40 11.90 5.74
CA ILE A 143 -14.44 12.30 4.32
C ILE A 143 -15.51 11.52 3.55
N ILE A 144 -15.58 10.20 3.71
CA ILE A 144 -16.60 9.37 3.03
C ILE A 144 -17.99 9.83 3.44
N SER A 145 -18.22 10.03 4.74
CA SER A 145 -19.55 10.44 5.24
C SER A 145 -19.96 11.82 4.74
N GLU A 146 -19.02 12.77 4.65
CA GLU A 146 -19.31 14.13 4.17
C GLU A 146 -19.48 14.17 2.66
N LEU A 147 -18.77 13.33 1.90
CA LEU A 147 -18.96 13.17 0.45
C LEU A 147 -20.34 12.59 0.11
N ASP A 148 -20.79 11.55 0.83
CA ASP A 148 -22.10 10.95 0.62
C ASP A 148 -23.24 11.92 1.01
N LYS A 149 -23.10 12.65 2.13
CA LYS A 149 -24.05 13.71 2.52
C LYS A 149 -24.09 14.85 1.51
N SER A 150 -22.93 15.23 1.00
CA SER A 150 -22.76 16.25 -0.03
C SER A 150 -23.55 15.87 -1.29
N TYR A 151 -23.35 14.65 -1.80
CA TYR A 151 -24.09 14.12 -2.95
C TYR A 151 -25.61 14.09 -2.70
N ASN A 152 -26.06 13.53 -1.56
CA ASN A 152 -27.48 13.50 -1.21
C ASN A 152 -28.11 14.89 -1.10
N ARG A 153 -27.36 15.89 -0.63
CA ARG A 153 -27.83 17.28 -0.58
C ARG A 153 -27.96 17.87 -1.98
N SER A 154 -27.04 17.58 -2.90
CA SER A 154 -27.15 17.98 -4.30
C SER A 154 -28.39 17.38 -4.98
N ILE A 155 -28.68 16.09 -4.77
CA ILE A 155 -29.90 15.46 -5.33
C ILE A 155 -31.18 16.05 -4.72
N ARG A 156 -31.25 16.26 -3.40
CA ARG A 156 -32.40 16.92 -2.75
C ARG A 156 -32.65 18.33 -3.27
N LEU A 157 -31.59 19.06 -3.61
CA LEU A 157 -31.72 20.37 -4.24
C LEU A 157 -32.35 20.27 -5.62
N VAL A 158 -31.90 19.32 -6.45
CA VAL A 158 -32.53 19.07 -7.77
C VAL A 158 -34.01 18.70 -7.62
N GLN A 159 -34.37 17.88 -6.62
CA GLN A 159 -35.77 17.57 -6.30
C GLN A 159 -36.57 18.82 -5.89
N HIS A 160 -35.98 19.70 -5.08
CA HIS A 160 -36.62 20.97 -4.71
C HIS A 160 -36.83 21.88 -5.93
N MET A 161 -35.84 21.98 -6.80
CA MET A 161 -35.92 22.75 -8.04
C MET A 161 -37.01 22.20 -8.98
N LEU A 162 -37.16 20.88 -9.06
CA LEU A 162 -38.29 20.28 -9.79
C LEU A 162 -39.63 20.63 -9.18
N LYS A 163 -39.77 20.58 -7.84
CA LYS A 163 -41.01 20.96 -7.16
C LYS A 163 -41.37 22.43 -7.39
N ILE A 164 -40.38 23.32 -7.42
CA ILE A 164 -40.59 24.73 -7.77
C ILE A 164 -41.12 24.85 -9.19
N ARG A 165 -40.49 24.22 -10.18
CA ARG A 165 -40.99 24.24 -11.57
C ARG A 165 -42.38 23.63 -11.70
N GLN A 166 -42.70 22.61 -10.91
CA GLN A 166 -44.05 22.04 -10.89
C GLN A 166 -45.08 23.03 -10.32
N LYS A 167 -44.68 23.89 -9.38
CA LYS A 167 -45.56 24.85 -8.71
C LYS A 167 -45.69 26.18 -9.46
N SER A 168 -44.66 26.59 -10.19
CA SER A 168 -44.65 27.82 -10.99
C SER A 168 -44.29 27.51 -12.45
N SER A 169 -45.20 27.83 -13.37
CA SER A 169 -44.99 27.69 -14.83
C SER A 169 -44.06 28.75 -15.43
N ASP A 170 -43.64 29.76 -14.64
CA ASP A 170 -42.76 30.83 -15.09
C ASP A 170 -41.28 30.38 -15.10
N PRO A 171 -40.60 30.37 -16.27
CA PRO A 171 -39.20 30.02 -16.38
C PRO A 171 -38.28 30.97 -15.60
N TYR A 172 -38.64 32.25 -15.43
CA TYR A 172 -37.76 33.24 -14.80
C TYR A 172 -37.58 33.00 -13.30
N VAL A 173 -38.64 32.59 -12.60
CA VAL A 173 -38.58 32.26 -11.16
C VAL A 173 -37.67 31.05 -10.92
N PHE A 174 -37.70 30.06 -11.81
CA PHE A 174 -36.79 28.91 -11.74
C PHE A 174 -35.32 29.31 -11.93
N TRP A 175 -35.03 30.14 -12.93
CA TRP A 175 -33.65 30.60 -13.19
C TRP A 175 -33.12 31.51 -12.10
N ASP A 176 -33.94 32.41 -11.55
CA ASP A 176 -33.54 33.30 -10.45
C ASP A 176 -33.28 32.50 -9.17
N GLU A 177 -34.10 31.50 -8.84
CA GLU A 177 -33.85 30.62 -7.69
C GLU A 177 -32.62 29.72 -7.88
N LEU A 178 -32.36 29.25 -9.12
CA LEU A 178 -31.16 28.47 -9.45
C LEU A 178 -29.89 29.33 -9.38
N GLU A 179 -29.95 30.55 -9.91
CA GLU A 179 -28.84 31.51 -9.90
C GLU A 179 -28.60 32.03 -8.48
N LYS A 180 -29.66 32.23 -7.68
CA LYS A 180 -29.59 32.51 -6.25
C LYS A 180 -29.01 31.35 -5.47
N ALA A 181 -29.41 30.09 -5.73
CA ALA A 181 -28.78 28.92 -5.10
C ALA A 181 -27.29 28.83 -5.45
N ARG A 182 -26.91 29.20 -6.67
CA ARG A 182 -25.51 29.28 -7.14
C ARG A 182 -24.74 30.42 -6.47
N LYS A 183 -25.37 31.58 -6.27
CA LYS A 183 -24.77 32.82 -5.72
C LYS A 183 -24.73 32.85 -4.19
N GLU A 184 -25.75 32.31 -3.52
CA GLU A 184 -25.85 32.21 -2.04
C GLU A 184 -25.01 31.07 -1.44
N ARG A 185 -24.17 30.41 -2.25
CA ARG A 185 -23.24 29.36 -1.80
C ARG A 185 -23.91 28.17 -1.12
N TYR A 186 -25.15 27.83 -1.49
CA TYR A 186 -25.76 26.55 -1.10
C TYR A 186 -24.94 25.33 -1.56
N PHE A 187 -24.06 25.56 -2.54
CA PHE A 187 -23.11 24.59 -3.09
C PHE A 187 -21.80 24.45 -2.31
N GLU A 188 -21.39 25.42 -1.48
CA GLU A 188 -20.15 25.27 -0.73
C GLU A 188 -20.34 24.24 0.39
N PHE A 189 -19.42 23.28 0.48
CA PHE A 189 -19.32 22.36 1.61
C PHE A 189 -18.26 22.92 2.58
N PRO A 190 -18.58 23.95 3.40
CA PRO A 190 -17.55 24.69 4.14
C PRO A 190 -16.77 23.79 5.10
N LEU A 191 -17.39 22.72 5.61
CA LEU A 191 -16.73 21.77 6.50
C LEU A 191 -15.73 20.89 5.74
N LEU A 192 -16.17 20.23 4.66
CA LEU A 192 -15.31 19.37 3.85
C LEU A 192 -14.18 20.18 3.21
N GLU A 193 -14.49 21.37 2.68
CA GLU A 193 -13.50 22.22 2.03
C GLU A 193 -12.43 22.71 3.00
N ARG A 194 -12.83 23.27 4.15
CA ARG A 194 -11.87 23.71 5.18
C ARG A 194 -11.06 22.56 5.72
N TYR A 195 -11.67 21.38 5.85
CA TYR A 195 -10.98 20.17 6.31
C TYR A 195 -9.91 19.71 5.29
N LEU A 196 -10.26 19.62 4.00
CA LEU A 196 -9.31 19.27 2.94
C LEU A 196 -8.18 20.31 2.82
N ALA A 197 -8.49 21.60 2.93
CA ALA A 197 -7.49 22.67 2.94
C ALA A 197 -6.54 22.56 4.15
N CYS A 198 -7.06 22.19 5.33
CA CYS A 198 -6.23 21.95 6.51
C CYS A 198 -5.31 20.74 6.31
N LYS A 199 -5.84 19.64 5.77
CA LYS A 199 -5.05 18.42 5.46
C LYS A 199 -4.05 18.62 4.32
N GLN A 200 -4.29 19.56 3.41
CA GLN A 200 -3.32 19.94 2.39
C GLN A 200 -2.06 20.59 3.01
N ARG A 201 -2.19 21.28 4.15
CA ARG A 201 -1.07 21.91 4.87
C ARG A 201 -0.40 20.99 5.89
N SER A 202 -1.06 19.88 6.26
CA SER A 202 -0.49 18.90 7.18
C SER A 202 0.40 17.89 6.44
N HIS A 203 1.48 17.46 7.10
CA HIS A 203 2.48 16.53 6.56
C HIS A 203 2.79 15.36 7.50
N SER A 204 2.03 15.17 8.58
CA SER A 204 2.33 14.16 9.61
C SER A 204 2.08 12.74 9.09
N LEU A 205 0.95 12.54 8.40
CA LEU A 205 0.58 11.25 7.80
C LEU A 205 1.53 10.88 6.66
N MET A 206 1.91 11.87 5.84
CA MET A 206 2.89 11.70 4.77
C MET A 206 4.27 11.35 5.34
N ALA A 207 4.73 12.06 6.38
CA ALA A 207 6.01 11.79 7.02
C ALA A 207 6.06 10.37 7.62
N THR A 208 5.01 9.93 8.30
CA THR A 208 4.94 8.56 8.84
C THR A 208 4.89 7.49 7.74
N TYR A 209 4.20 7.73 6.63
CA TYR A 209 4.20 6.82 5.48
C TYR A 209 5.57 6.76 4.78
N LEU A 210 6.22 7.90 4.60
CA LEU A 210 7.59 7.97 4.05
C LEU A 210 8.59 7.27 4.98
N LEU A 211 8.53 7.53 6.28
CA LEU A 211 9.38 6.88 7.29
C LEU A 211 9.24 5.36 7.22
N ARG A 212 8.01 4.85 7.16
CA ARG A 212 7.74 3.41 7.00
C ARG A 212 8.43 2.83 5.77
N ASN A 213 8.26 3.44 4.60
CA ASN A 213 8.83 2.93 3.35
C ASN A 213 10.37 3.06 3.33
N SER A 214 10.92 4.14 3.88
CA SER A 214 12.36 4.32 4.04
C SER A 214 12.97 3.28 4.97
N LEU A 215 12.31 2.96 6.10
CA LEU A 215 12.74 1.89 7.01
C LEU A 215 12.70 0.52 6.32
N LEU A 216 11.67 0.24 5.53
CA LEU A 216 11.60 -1.00 4.74
C LEU A 216 12.75 -1.11 3.74
N LEU A 217 13.09 -0.04 3.01
CA LEU A 217 14.23 -0.02 2.10
C LEU A 217 15.56 -0.21 2.85
N LEU A 218 15.73 0.45 3.99
CA LEU A 218 16.92 0.33 4.83
C LEU A 218 17.13 -1.09 5.33
N PHE A 219 16.08 -1.74 5.87
CA PHE A 219 16.16 -3.11 6.35
C PHE A 219 16.35 -4.12 5.20
N THR A 220 15.75 -3.87 4.03
CA THR A 220 15.99 -4.69 2.84
C THR A 220 17.45 -4.55 2.38
N SER A 221 18.00 -3.33 2.40
CA SER A 221 19.42 -3.09 2.08
C SER A 221 20.37 -3.78 3.07
N ALA A 222 20.09 -3.69 4.37
CA ALA A 222 20.87 -4.39 5.39
C ALA A 222 20.83 -5.92 5.19
N THR A 223 19.67 -6.44 4.82
CA THR A 223 19.48 -7.86 4.47
C THR A 223 20.34 -8.25 3.27
N TYR A 224 20.37 -7.47 2.20
CA TYR A 224 21.27 -7.75 1.07
C TYR A 224 22.74 -7.72 1.43
N LEU A 225 23.18 -6.78 2.26
CA LEU A 225 24.57 -6.73 2.69
C LEU A 225 24.93 -7.98 3.50
N TYR A 226 24.03 -8.40 4.40
CA TYR A 226 24.22 -9.61 5.20
C TYR A 226 24.26 -10.88 4.34
N LEU A 227 23.25 -11.09 3.48
CA LEU A 227 23.23 -12.26 2.60
C LEU A 227 24.37 -12.19 1.57
N GLY A 228 24.73 -11.01 1.07
CA GLY A 228 25.85 -10.82 0.15
C GLY A 228 27.18 -11.25 0.77
N HIS A 229 27.44 -10.82 2.01
CA HIS A 229 28.61 -11.28 2.75
C HIS A 229 28.60 -12.79 2.98
N PHE A 230 27.46 -13.35 3.38
CA PHE A 230 27.28 -14.80 3.53
C PHE A 230 27.54 -15.57 2.22
N HIS A 231 27.05 -15.03 1.08
CA HIS A 231 27.21 -15.64 -0.23
C HIS A 231 28.66 -15.60 -0.74
N LEU A 232 29.42 -14.55 -0.41
CA LEU A 232 30.81 -14.42 -0.84
C LEU A 232 31.76 -15.30 -0.02
N ASP A 233 31.56 -15.37 1.29
CA ASP A 233 32.53 -16.02 2.17
C ASP A 233 32.29 -17.52 2.33
N VAL A 234 31.03 -17.95 2.36
CA VAL A 234 30.67 -19.28 2.88
C VAL A 234 29.89 -20.15 1.90
N PHE A 235 29.37 -19.58 0.81
CA PHE A 235 28.47 -20.31 -0.09
C PHE A 235 29.12 -21.52 -0.78
N PHE A 236 30.42 -21.48 -1.03
CA PHE A 236 31.14 -22.55 -1.73
C PHE A 236 31.90 -23.50 -0.80
N GLN A 237 31.89 -23.28 0.52
CA GLN A 237 32.64 -24.10 1.48
C GLN A 237 31.78 -25.26 2.01
N GLU A 238 31.63 -26.32 1.20
CA GLU A 238 30.95 -27.57 1.63
C GLU A 238 31.80 -28.41 2.57
N GLU A 239 33.12 -28.31 2.44
CA GLU A 239 34.11 -29.11 3.15
C GLU A 239 34.99 -28.22 4.02
N PHE A 240 35.25 -28.67 5.24
CA PHE A 240 36.18 -27.99 6.13
C PHE A 240 37.03 -28.94 6.95
N SER A 241 38.24 -28.48 7.25
CA SER A 241 39.17 -29.23 8.08
C SER A 241 39.04 -28.76 9.53
N CYS A 242 38.67 -29.68 10.41
CA CYS A 242 38.50 -29.48 11.84
C CYS A 242 39.65 -30.14 12.61
N SER A 243 40.13 -29.50 13.68
CA SER A 243 41.07 -30.11 14.62
C SER A 243 40.41 -30.30 15.98
N ILE A 244 40.43 -31.53 16.48
CA ILE A 244 39.94 -31.90 17.82
C ILE A 244 41.07 -31.97 18.86
N LYS A 245 42.32 -31.65 18.46
CA LYS A 245 43.49 -31.66 19.34
C LYS A 245 43.52 -30.39 20.19
N THR A 246 42.59 -30.31 21.12
CA THR A 246 42.51 -29.22 22.10
C THR A 246 42.54 -29.79 23.52
N GLY A 247 43.21 -29.08 24.44
CA GLY A 247 43.31 -29.49 25.84
C GLY A 247 44.00 -30.84 26.03
N LEU A 248 43.30 -31.78 26.67
CA LEU A 248 43.84 -33.11 27.05
C LEU A 248 44.19 -33.99 25.84
N LEU A 249 43.55 -33.77 24.68
CA LEU A 249 43.81 -34.52 23.44
C LEU A 249 44.97 -33.93 22.62
N SER A 250 45.65 -32.88 23.11
CA SER A 250 46.73 -32.22 22.37
C SER A 250 47.95 -33.13 22.13
N ASP A 251 48.31 -33.94 23.13
CA ASP A 251 49.51 -34.80 23.09
C ASP A 251 49.24 -36.23 22.59
N GLU A 252 47.98 -36.56 22.28
CA GLU A 252 47.59 -37.89 21.84
C GLU A 252 48.01 -38.13 20.38
N THR A 253 48.83 -39.16 20.17
CA THR A 253 49.37 -39.53 18.84
C THR A 253 48.39 -40.35 18.01
N HIS A 254 47.40 -40.99 18.65
CA HIS A 254 46.37 -41.80 17.99
C HIS A 254 45.31 -40.98 17.23
N VAL A 255 45.28 -39.66 17.46
CA VAL A 255 44.31 -38.74 16.85
C VAL A 255 44.98 -37.97 15.71
N PRO A 256 44.38 -37.90 14.50
CA PRO A 256 44.93 -37.09 13.41
C PRO A 256 44.88 -35.60 13.72
N ASN A 257 45.79 -34.82 13.14
CA ASN A 257 45.88 -33.37 13.38
C ASN A 257 44.73 -32.59 12.74
N LEU A 258 44.23 -33.04 11.58
CA LEU A 258 43.09 -32.46 10.88
C LEU A 258 42.16 -33.58 10.42
N ILE A 259 40.86 -33.36 10.59
CA ILE A 259 39.78 -34.25 10.14
C ILE A 259 38.92 -33.47 9.16
N THR A 260 38.70 -34.01 7.97
CA THR A 260 37.81 -33.41 6.98
C THR A 260 36.36 -33.69 7.34
N CYS A 261 35.56 -32.64 7.47
CA CYS A 261 34.14 -32.68 7.73
C CYS A 261 33.37 -32.05 6.59
N ARG A 262 32.18 -32.56 6.33
CA ARG A 262 31.24 -32.06 5.34
C ARG A 262 29.96 -31.59 6.01
N LEU A 263 29.46 -30.42 5.63
CA LEU A 263 28.12 -29.97 6.03
C LEU A 263 27.07 -30.62 5.13
N THR A 264 26.21 -31.45 5.71
CA THR A 264 25.15 -32.16 4.99
C THR A 264 23.92 -31.27 4.74
N SER A 265 23.66 -30.28 5.59
CA SER A 265 22.51 -29.36 5.46
C SER A 265 22.80 -28.08 4.65
N LEU A 266 24.02 -27.91 4.13
CA LEU A 266 24.41 -26.67 3.44
C LEU A 266 23.59 -26.38 2.18
N SER A 267 23.26 -27.40 1.38
CA SER A 267 22.45 -27.21 0.16
C SER A 267 21.06 -26.64 0.45
N ILE A 268 20.47 -27.00 1.59
CA ILE A 268 19.16 -26.47 2.03
C ILE A 268 19.30 -24.99 2.36
N PHE A 269 20.32 -24.63 3.12
CA PHE A 269 20.60 -23.23 3.46
C PHE A 269 20.95 -22.38 2.23
N GLN A 270 21.66 -22.93 1.25
CA GLN A 270 21.93 -22.27 -0.02
C GLN A 270 20.62 -21.97 -0.78
N ILE A 271 19.71 -22.94 -0.88
CA ILE A 271 18.41 -22.77 -1.54
C ILE A 271 17.56 -21.71 -0.81
N VAL A 272 17.52 -21.76 0.52
CA VAL A 272 16.80 -20.79 1.35
C VAL A 272 17.39 -19.38 1.22
N SER A 273 18.71 -19.24 1.24
CA SER A 273 19.39 -17.96 1.06
C SER A 273 19.13 -17.38 -0.33
N LEU A 274 19.31 -18.18 -1.39
CA LEU A 274 19.10 -17.76 -2.78
C LEU A 274 17.64 -17.36 -3.06
N SER A 275 16.69 -18.15 -2.57
CA SER A 275 15.26 -17.83 -2.69
C SER A 275 14.90 -16.56 -1.92
N SER A 276 15.48 -16.33 -0.74
CA SER A 276 15.30 -15.09 0.02
C SER A 276 15.83 -13.86 -0.74
N VAL A 277 17.03 -13.94 -1.33
CA VAL A 277 17.57 -12.87 -2.18
C VAL A 277 16.64 -12.58 -3.36
N ALA A 278 16.16 -13.62 -4.05
CA ALA A 278 15.24 -13.47 -5.18
C ALA A 278 13.93 -12.76 -4.77
N ILE A 279 13.34 -13.17 -3.64
CA ILE A 279 12.12 -12.56 -3.10
C ILE A 279 12.32 -11.08 -2.79
N TYR A 280 13.40 -10.74 -2.08
CA TYR A 280 13.68 -9.33 -1.77
C TYR A 280 13.96 -8.52 -3.04
N THR A 281 14.55 -9.13 -4.08
CA THR A 281 14.87 -8.44 -5.35
C THR A 281 13.60 -8.01 -6.07
N ILE A 282 12.57 -8.87 -6.05
CA ILE A 282 11.25 -8.54 -6.58
C ILE A 282 10.53 -7.50 -5.70
N LEU A 283 10.81 -7.47 -4.40
CA LEU A 283 10.16 -6.57 -3.45
C LEU A 283 10.60 -5.10 -3.59
N VAL A 284 11.89 -4.86 -3.82
CA VAL A 284 12.48 -3.50 -3.97
C VAL A 284 11.74 -2.62 -4.99
N PRO A 285 11.50 -3.03 -6.25
CA PRO A 285 10.80 -2.20 -7.22
C PRO A 285 9.35 -1.90 -6.80
N VAL A 286 8.70 -2.79 -6.06
CA VAL A 286 7.35 -2.55 -5.51
C VAL A 286 7.38 -1.44 -4.46
N ILE A 287 8.37 -1.44 -3.56
CA ILE A 287 8.53 -0.39 -2.55
C ILE A 287 8.86 0.96 -3.22
N ILE A 288 9.73 0.96 -4.24
CA ILE A 288 10.04 2.17 -5.02
C ILE A 288 8.80 2.67 -5.77
N TYR A 289 8.01 1.78 -6.37
CA TYR A 289 6.76 2.15 -7.02
C TYR A 289 5.79 2.84 -6.05
N ASN A 290 5.64 2.31 -4.83
CA ASN A 290 4.82 2.92 -3.79
C ASN A 290 5.32 4.32 -3.39
N LEU A 291 6.63 4.54 -3.29
CA LEU A 291 7.21 5.86 -3.04
C LEU A 291 6.97 6.83 -4.20
N THR A 292 7.23 6.42 -5.44
CA THR A 292 7.02 7.28 -6.61
C THR A 292 5.54 7.62 -6.85
N ARG A 293 4.62 6.74 -6.41
CA ARG A 293 3.17 6.99 -6.46
C ARG A 293 2.75 8.13 -5.51
N LEU A 294 3.44 8.36 -4.40
CA LEU A 294 3.21 9.53 -3.53
C LEU A 294 3.61 10.85 -4.21
N CYS A 295 4.53 10.80 -5.17
CA CYS A 295 4.99 11.99 -5.87
C CYS A 295 4.06 12.40 -7.02
N ARG A 296 2.98 11.65 -7.29
CA ARG A 296 2.03 11.92 -8.38
C ARG A 296 0.61 12.05 -7.85
N TRP A 297 -0.08 13.09 -8.29
CA TRP A 297 -1.52 13.24 -8.05
C TRP A 297 -2.31 12.22 -8.85
N ASP A 298 -3.36 11.69 -8.23
CA ASP A 298 -4.29 10.79 -8.88
C ASP A 298 -5.37 11.53 -9.66
N LYS A 299 -5.08 11.80 -10.94
CA LYS A 299 -5.98 12.57 -11.82
C LYS A 299 -7.34 11.91 -12.02
N ARG A 300 -7.43 10.58 -11.96
CA ARG A 300 -8.67 9.85 -12.29
C ARG A 300 -9.74 10.03 -11.22
N LEU A 301 -9.38 9.90 -9.95
CA LEU A 301 -10.35 10.09 -8.86
C LEU A 301 -10.78 11.56 -8.79
N LEU A 302 -9.83 12.49 -8.95
CA LEU A 302 -10.12 13.93 -8.91
C LEU A 302 -11.11 14.35 -10.01
N SER A 303 -10.92 13.88 -11.25
CA SER A 303 -11.79 14.22 -12.39
C SER A 303 -13.27 13.82 -12.21
N VAL A 304 -13.56 12.74 -11.47
CA VAL A 304 -14.95 12.30 -11.22
C VAL A 304 -15.61 13.20 -10.17
N TYR A 305 -14.84 13.66 -9.19
CA TYR A 305 -15.36 14.56 -8.15
C TYR A 305 -15.44 16.02 -8.59
N GLU A 306 -14.72 16.45 -9.63
CA GLU A 306 -14.86 17.77 -10.25
C GLU A 306 -16.30 18.07 -10.71
N MET A 307 -17.10 17.04 -11.00
CA MET A 307 -18.54 17.20 -11.30
C MET A 307 -19.34 17.76 -10.11
N LEU A 308 -18.82 17.66 -8.89
CA LEU A 308 -19.40 18.35 -7.74
C LEU A 308 -18.91 19.80 -7.74
N PRO A 309 -19.82 20.79 -7.80
CA PRO A 309 -19.45 22.20 -7.91
C PRO A 309 -18.51 22.72 -6.80
N ALA A 310 -18.55 22.12 -5.61
CA ALA A 310 -17.64 22.47 -4.52
C ALA A 310 -16.23 21.87 -4.66
N PHE A 311 -16.10 20.73 -5.34
CA PHE A 311 -14.81 20.06 -5.51
C PHE A 311 -14.03 20.64 -6.69
N ASP A 312 -14.69 21.25 -7.68
CA ASP A 312 -14.04 21.96 -8.79
C ASP A 312 -13.20 23.17 -8.30
N LEU A 313 -13.73 23.97 -7.38
CA LEU A 313 -13.01 25.08 -6.74
C LEU A 313 -11.78 24.59 -5.95
N LEU A 314 -11.91 23.42 -5.31
CA LEU A 314 -10.84 22.79 -4.55
C LEU A 314 -9.77 22.17 -5.46
N SER A 315 -10.17 21.48 -6.54
CA SER A 315 -9.24 20.88 -7.51
C SER A 315 -8.27 21.93 -8.06
N ARG A 316 -8.78 23.13 -8.39
CA ARG A 316 -8.01 24.25 -8.93
C ARG A 316 -6.96 24.78 -7.94
N LYS A 317 -7.25 24.71 -6.64
CA LYS A 317 -6.35 25.12 -5.54
C LYS A 317 -5.43 23.97 -5.07
N MET A 318 -5.80 22.72 -5.35
CA MET A 318 -5.04 21.51 -5.02
C MET A 318 -3.83 21.26 -5.94
N LEU A 319 -3.71 21.95 -7.07
CA LEU A 319 -2.65 21.80 -8.10
C LEU A 319 -1.21 22.22 -7.66
N GLY A 320 -0.95 22.32 -6.36
CA GLY A 320 0.39 22.55 -5.80
C GLY A 320 1.22 21.26 -5.64
N CYS A 321 2.25 21.32 -4.79
CA CYS A 321 3.14 20.18 -4.50
C CYS A 321 2.35 18.94 -4.01
N PRO A 322 2.61 17.74 -4.57
CA PRO A 322 1.90 16.49 -4.26
C PRO A 322 2.25 15.85 -2.90
N ILE A 323 3.22 16.42 -2.18
CA ILE A 323 3.74 15.84 -0.94
C ILE A 323 2.97 16.40 0.26
N ASN A 324 1.75 15.95 0.47
CA ASN A 324 0.89 16.34 1.59
C ASN A 324 0.04 15.17 2.12
N ASP A 325 -0.51 15.33 3.32
CA ASP A 325 -1.37 14.31 3.94
C ASP A 325 -2.62 14.05 3.09
N LEU A 326 -3.11 15.08 2.39
CA LEU A 326 -4.22 14.97 1.46
C LEU A 326 -3.96 13.95 0.34
N ASN A 327 -2.79 13.95 -0.29
CA ASN A 327 -2.49 13.00 -1.36
C ASN A 327 -2.48 11.55 -0.84
N VAL A 328 -1.94 11.33 0.37
CA VAL A 328 -2.00 10.01 1.03
C VAL A 328 -3.46 9.60 1.26
N ILE A 329 -4.28 10.49 1.81
CA ILE A 329 -5.71 10.24 2.04
C ILE A 329 -6.44 9.92 0.73
N LEU A 330 -6.16 10.64 -0.36
CA LEU A 330 -6.77 10.36 -1.68
C LEU A 330 -6.38 8.98 -2.22
N LEU A 331 -5.13 8.55 -2.02
CA LEU A 331 -4.67 7.21 -2.39
C LEU A 331 -5.42 6.11 -1.62
N PHE A 332 -5.67 6.33 -0.32
CA PHE A 332 -6.47 5.42 0.49
C PHE A 332 -7.96 5.48 0.15
N LEU A 333 -8.50 6.66 -0.19
CA LEU A 333 -9.87 6.82 -0.67
C LEU A 333 -10.07 6.02 -1.96
N ARG A 334 -9.10 6.07 -2.88
CA ARG A 334 -9.10 5.25 -4.10
C ARG A 334 -9.12 3.76 -3.79
N ALA A 335 -8.32 3.31 -2.83
CA ALA A 335 -8.29 1.90 -2.42
C ALA A 335 -9.61 1.43 -1.80
N ASN A 336 -10.44 2.38 -1.33
CA ASN A 336 -11.74 2.16 -0.71
C ASN A 336 -12.93 2.62 -1.57
N ILE A 337 -12.75 2.81 -2.89
CA ILE A 337 -13.82 3.25 -3.81
C ILE A 337 -15.10 2.42 -3.68
N SER A 338 -14.99 1.11 -3.39
CA SER A 338 -16.15 0.24 -3.20
C SER A 338 -17.08 0.65 -2.07
N GLU A 339 -16.58 1.40 -1.07
CA GLU A 339 -17.38 1.93 0.02
C GLU A 339 -18.03 3.28 -0.31
N LEU A 340 -17.55 3.97 -1.36
CA LEU A 340 -18.10 5.25 -1.82
C LEU A 340 -19.21 5.02 -2.84
N ILE A 341 -20.45 4.95 -2.35
CA ILE A 341 -21.62 4.77 -3.22
C ILE A 341 -21.85 6.01 -4.09
N SER A 342 -21.59 7.21 -3.54
CA SER A 342 -21.60 8.47 -4.29
C SER A 342 -20.65 8.43 -5.50
N PHE A 343 -19.46 7.84 -5.35
CA PHE A 343 -18.51 7.71 -6.46
C PHE A 343 -19.04 6.84 -7.60
N SER A 344 -19.66 5.69 -7.27
CA SER A 344 -20.24 4.80 -8.27
C SER A 344 -21.28 5.53 -9.12
N TRP A 345 -22.19 6.27 -8.48
CA TRP A 345 -23.20 7.07 -9.18
C TRP A 345 -22.58 8.18 -10.03
N LEU A 346 -21.65 8.96 -9.47
CA LEU A 346 -20.95 10.02 -10.21
C LEU A 346 -20.20 9.48 -11.42
N SER A 347 -19.56 8.32 -11.30
CA SER A 347 -18.85 7.70 -12.42
C SER A 347 -19.78 7.31 -13.57
N VAL A 348 -20.98 6.81 -13.26
CA VAL A 348 -22.02 6.52 -14.25
C VAL A 348 -22.49 7.82 -14.91
N LEU A 349 -22.72 8.88 -14.12
CA LEU A 349 -23.10 10.19 -14.65
C LEU A 349 -22.02 10.79 -15.55
N CYS A 350 -20.73 10.64 -15.22
CA CYS A 350 -19.63 11.07 -16.10
C CYS A 350 -19.64 10.34 -17.44
N VAL A 351 -19.80 9.00 -17.43
CA VAL A 351 -19.85 8.20 -18.66
C VAL A 351 -21.06 8.58 -19.51
N LEU A 352 -22.23 8.77 -18.88
CA LEU A 352 -23.43 9.20 -19.58
C LEU A 352 -23.26 10.62 -20.15
N LYS A 353 -22.66 11.55 -19.40
CA LYS A 353 -22.32 12.90 -19.89
C LYS A 353 -21.53 12.81 -21.19
N ASP A 354 -20.44 12.04 -21.21
CA ASP A 354 -19.57 11.92 -22.37
C ASP A 354 -20.33 11.38 -23.60
N THR A 355 -21.28 10.45 -23.41
CA THR A 355 -22.13 9.93 -24.51
C THR A 355 -23.21 10.90 -24.99
N THR A 356 -23.68 11.79 -24.12
CA THR A 356 -24.78 12.75 -24.41
C THR A 356 -24.31 14.08 -25.01
N THR A 357 -23.04 14.18 -25.42
CA THR A 357 -22.41 15.41 -25.94
C THR A 357 -22.93 15.82 -27.33
N GLN A 358 -24.23 16.15 -27.41
CA GLN A 358 -24.78 17.07 -28.38
C GLN A 358 -25.21 18.36 -27.64
N LYS A 359 -24.32 19.37 -27.68
CA LYS A 359 -24.65 20.82 -27.66
C LYS A 359 -25.02 21.56 -26.36
N HIS A 360 -24.81 21.04 -25.14
CA HIS A 360 -25.01 21.82 -23.90
C HIS A 360 -23.79 21.78 -22.94
N ASN A 361 -23.39 22.95 -22.40
CA ASN A 361 -22.38 23.08 -21.34
C ASN A 361 -22.92 22.47 -20.04
N ILE A 362 -22.64 21.19 -19.82
CA ILE A 362 -23.07 20.46 -18.62
C ILE A 362 -21.82 20.21 -17.76
N ASP A 363 -21.55 21.13 -16.84
CA ASP A 363 -20.33 21.07 -16.03
C ASP A 363 -20.57 20.42 -14.66
N THR A 364 -21.79 20.47 -14.13
CA THR A 364 -22.10 19.96 -12.78
C THR A 364 -23.11 18.82 -12.76
N VAL A 365 -23.07 17.98 -11.72
CA VAL A 365 -24.09 16.95 -11.45
C VAL A 365 -25.49 17.55 -11.42
N VAL A 366 -25.63 18.77 -10.89
CA VAL A 366 -26.92 19.46 -10.83
C VAL A 366 -27.40 19.80 -12.24
N ASP A 367 -26.53 20.29 -13.12
CA ASP A 367 -26.89 20.60 -14.52
C ASP A 367 -27.24 19.34 -15.33
N PHE A 368 -26.56 18.21 -15.06
CA PHE A 368 -26.87 16.94 -15.71
C PHE A 368 -28.19 16.34 -15.22
N MET A 369 -28.43 16.36 -13.90
CA MET A 369 -29.65 15.82 -13.30
C MET A 369 -30.87 16.70 -13.57
N THR A 370 -30.69 18.02 -13.72
CA THR A 370 -31.78 18.90 -14.17
C THR A 370 -32.15 18.60 -15.63
N LEU A 371 -31.16 18.41 -16.50
CA LEU A 371 -31.39 18.01 -17.90
C LEU A 371 -32.10 16.66 -18.01
N LEU A 372 -31.64 15.64 -17.26
CA LEU A 372 -32.29 14.32 -17.22
C LEU A 372 -33.73 14.38 -16.71
N ALA A 373 -34.03 15.30 -15.80
CA ALA A 373 -35.38 15.51 -15.29
C ALA A 373 -36.28 16.31 -16.26
N GLY A 374 -35.81 16.58 -17.49
CA GLY A 374 -36.55 17.34 -18.50
C GLY A 374 -36.63 18.84 -18.21
N LEU A 375 -35.75 19.37 -17.35
CA LEU A 375 -35.55 20.80 -17.14
C LEU A 375 -34.71 21.35 -18.29
N GLU A 376 -35.38 21.68 -19.39
CA GLU A 376 -34.71 22.20 -20.59
C GLU A 376 -33.94 23.50 -20.24
N PRO A 377 -32.61 23.54 -20.44
CA PRO A 377 -31.76 24.66 -20.03
C PRO A 377 -31.73 25.77 -21.09
N SER A 378 -32.85 26.05 -21.77
CA SER A 378 -32.90 27.20 -22.68
C SER A 378 -32.94 28.47 -21.84
N LYS A 379 -31.77 29.02 -21.54
CA LYS A 379 -31.60 30.36 -20.95
C LYS A 379 -32.45 31.33 -21.80
N PRO A 380 -33.40 32.08 -21.22
CA PRO A 380 -34.20 33.01 -22.01
C PRO A 380 -33.27 34.01 -22.72
N LYS A 381 -33.48 34.18 -24.03
CA LYS A 381 -32.60 34.91 -24.98
C LYS A 381 -32.40 36.42 -24.70
N HIS A 382 -32.94 36.97 -23.62
CA HIS A 382 -32.98 38.42 -23.41
C HIS A 382 -31.83 39.00 -22.57
N LEU A 383 -30.84 38.21 -22.16
CA LEU A 383 -29.62 38.71 -21.47
C LEU A 383 -28.42 38.96 -22.40
N THR A 384 -28.58 38.78 -23.70
CA THR A 384 -27.69 39.37 -24.71
C THR A 384 -28.29 40.69 -25.17
N ASN A 385 -27.73 41.80 -24.68
CA ASN A 385 -27.99 43.14 -25.24
C ASN A 385 -27.86 43.09 -26.77
N PRO A 386 -28.87 43.54 -27.53
CA PRO A 386 -28.66 43.97 -28.90
C PRO A 386 -28.20 45.42 -28.83
N ALA A 387 -26.89 45.64 -28.82
CA ALA A 387 -26.32 46.93 -29.20
C ALA A 387 -25.59 46.69 -30.52
N CYS A 388 -26.36 46.69 -31.62
CA CYS A 388 -25.84 46.95 -32.95
C CYS A 388 -26.51 48.24 -33.43
N ASP A 389 -25.66 49.24 -33.63
CA ASP A 389 -25.59 50.10 -34.81
C ASP A 389 -26.87 50.75 -35.34
N GLU A 390 -26.93 52.08 -35.22
CA GLU A 390 -27.34 52.93 -36.34
C GLU A 390 -26.19 53.90 -36.69
N HIS A 391 -25.75 53.77 -37.95
CA HIS A 391 -24.79 54.58 -38.72
C HIS A 391 -25.28 56.04 -38.97
N PRO A 392 -24.50 56.93 -39.62
CA PRO A 392 -23.11 56.83 -40.13
C PRO A 392 -22.09 57.78 -39.49
#